data_AF-A0A321LS25-F1
#
_entry.id   AF-A0A321LS25-F1
#
_cell.length_a   1.000
_cell.length_b   1.000
_cell.length_c   1.000
_cell.angle_alpha   90.00
_cell.angle_beta   90.00
_cell.angle_gamma   90.00
#
_symmetry.space_group_name_H-M   'P 1'
#
loop_
_entity.id
_entity.type
_entity.pdbx_description
1 polymer ?
#
loop_
_entity_poly.entity_id
_entity_poly.type
_entity_poly.pdbx_seq_one_letter_code
_entity_poly.pdbx_strand_id
1 'polypeptide(L)'
;MNANTPHLHPGTLLFATCALLLFCLLITGCGGSHTPMGCIQTGIAITPQTATADHNVASPGNSVHFIADGKFTGCVPPPAILTNVTWSVTDTVNVSISNAPDQTFGLATCKGATAGATTVTATGPLPNGTMTSATASLTCQ
;
A
#
# COMPACT_ATOMS: atom_id res chain seq x y z
N MET A 1 40.09 65.67 -15.34
CA MET A 1 40.81 64.37 -15.36
C MET A 1 39.79 63.26 -15.55
N ASN A 2 39.80 62.72 -16.76
CA ASN A 2 39.23 61.49 -17.34
C ASN A 2 38.12 60.69 -16.61
N ALA A 3 36.96 60.59 -17.27
CA ALA A 3 35.95 59.54 -17.04
C ALA A 3 36.21 58.37 -18.01
N ASN A 4 36.39 57.16 -17.49
CA ASN A 4 36.48 55.93 -18.29
C ASN A 4 35.07 55.32 -18.44
N THR A 5 34.60 55.22 -19.67
CA THR A 5 33.44 54.38 -20.05
C THR A 5 33.92 53.01 -20.55
N PRO A 6 33.38 51.89 -20.04
CA PRO A 6 33.65 50.58 -20.61
C PRO A 6 32.77 50.33 -21.84
N HIS A 7 33.42 50.05 -22.97
CA HIS A 7 32.80 49.56 -24.20
C HIS A 7 32.39 48.09 -24.02
N LEU A 8 31.08 47.82 -24.06
CA LEU A 8 30.52 46.48 -24.23
C LEU A 8 30.44 46.14 -25.72
N HIS A 9 31.14 45.08 -26.13
CA HIS A 9 31.14 44.58 -27.50
C HIS A 9 29.90 43.70 -27.78
N PRO A 10 29.15 43.93 -28.88
CA PRO A 10 27.90 43.23 -29.20
C PRO A 10 28.08 41.82 -29.80
N GLY A 11 29.32 41.34 -29.98
CA GLY A 11 29.61 40.07 -30.67
C GLY A 11 29.47 38.79 -29.83
N THR A 12 29.34 38.91 -28.50
CA THR A 12 29.43 37.76 -27.58
C THR A 12 28.07 37.19 -27.14
N LEU A 13 26.96 37.73 -27.66
CA LEU A 13 25.59 37.33 -27.28
C LEU A 13 24.98 36.25 -28.21
N LEU A 14 25.53 36.04 -29.40
CA LEU A 14 24.99 35.11 -30.40
C LEU A 14 25.49 33.67 -30.25
N PHE A 15 26.68 33.47 -29.68
CA PHE A 15 27.23 32.11 -29.45
C PHE A 15 26.69 31.45 -28.17
N ALA A 16 26.31 32.24 -27.18
CA ALA A 16 25.79 31.74 -25.89
C ALA A 16 24.36 31.17 -26.01
N THR A 17 23.55 31.70 -26.92
CA THR A 17 22.16 31.25 -27.12
C THR A 17 22.04 29.93 -27.89
N CYS A 18 22.99 29.65 -28.80
CA CYS A 18 22.99 28.42 -29.58
C CYS A 18 23.42 27.18 -28.75
N ALA A 19 24.36 27.37 -27.82
CA ALA A 19 24.82 26.29 -26.93
C ALA A 19 23.76 25.90 -25.87
N LEU A 20 22.91 26.85 -25.44
CA LEU A 20 21.87 26.59 -24.43
C LEU A 20 20.69 25.76 -24.99
N LEU A 21 20.36 25.93 -26.27
CA LEU A 21 19.28 25.18 -26.94
C LEU A 21 19.65 23.70 -27.18
N LEU A 22 20.94 23.41 -27.42
CA LEU A 22 21.42 22.03 -27.59
C LEU A 22 21.40 21.22 -26.29
N PHE A 23 21.57 21.85 -25.13
CA PHE A 23 21.57 21.16 -23.83
C PHE A 23 20.16 20.77 -23.36
N CYS A 24 19.12 21.51 -23.76
CA CYS A 24 17.72 21.19 -23.44
C CYS A 24 17.18 19.95 -24.19
N LEU A 25 17.78 19.56 -25.32
CA LEU A 25 17.35 18.39 -26.10
C LEU A 25 17.86 17.06 -25.52
N LEU A 26 18.94 17.09 -24.73
CA LEU A 26 19.53 15.88 -24.11
C LEU A 26 18.83 15.43 -22.82
N ILE A 27 17.92 16.23 -22.27
CA ILE A 27 17.11 15.90 -21.09
C ILE A 27 15.68 15.48 -21.43
N THR A 28 15.40 15.13 -22.69
CA THR A 28 14.25 14.30 -23.03
C THR A 28 14.52 12.85 -22.62
N GLY A 29 14.72 12.65 -21.31
CA GLY A 29 14.68 11.33 -20.72
C GLY A 29 13.32 10.71 -21.03
N CYS A 30 13.35 9.56 -21.69
CA CYS A 30 12.17 8.76 -21.98
C CYS A 30 11.53 8.37 -20.63
N GLY A 31 10.61 9.20 -20.15
CA GLY A 31 9.64 8.88 -19.12
C GLY A 31 8.59 7.94 -19.70
N GLY A 32 9.04 6.82 -20.27
CA GLY A 32 8.18 5.70 -20.52
C GLY A 32 7.76 5.20 -19.14
N SER A 33 6.58 5.63 -18.69
CA SER A 33 5.85 4.89 -17.67
C SER A 33 5.66 3.49 -18.23
N HIS A 34 6.62 2.60 -17.96
CA HIS A 34 6.40 1.17 -18.01
C HIS A 34 5.28 0.92 -17.00
N THR A 35 4.04 1.00 -17.46
CA THR A 35 3.02 0.13 -16.90
C THR A 35 3.60 -1.26 -17.06
N PRO A 36 3.85 -2.02 -15.98
CA PRO A 36 4.24 -3.40 -16.15
C PRO A 36 3.06 -4.07 -16.86
N MET A 37 3.19 -4.27 -18.17
CA MET A 37 2.28 -5.09 -18.96
C MET A 37 2.21 -6.45 -18.27
N GLY A 38 1.18 -6.66 -17.44
CA GLY A 38 0.92 -7.94 -16.81
C GLY A 38 0.57 -7.93 -15.33
N CYS A 39 0.86 -6.88 -14.54
CA CYS A 39 0.49 -6.89 -13.12
C CYS A 39 -1.00 -6.62 -12.92
N ILE A 40 -1.82 -7.66 -12.75
CA ILE A 40 -3.25 -7.52 -12.50
C ILE A 40 -3.53 -7.98 -11.08
N GLN A 41 -4.08 -7.09 -10.24
CA GLN A 41 -4.62 -7.50 -8.95
C GLN A 41 -5.90 -8.31 -9.18
N THR A 42 -5.84 -9.60 -8.85
CA THR A 42 -6.91 -10.57 -9.04
C THR A 42 -7.69 -10.87 -7.76
N GLY A 43 -7.22 -10.40 -6.60
CA GLY A 43 -7.87 -10.69 -5.32
C GLY A 43 -7.24 -10.00 -4.12
N ILE A 44 -7.66 -10.48 -2.95
CA ILE A 44 -7.11 -10.15 -1.64
C ILE A 44 -6.48 -11.45 -1.08
N ALA A 45 -5.38 -11.31 -0.34
CA ALA A 45 -4.81 -12.35 0.51
C ALA A 45 -4.81 -11.85 1.95
N ILE A 46 -4.88 -12.75 2.94
CA ILE A 46 -4.81 -12.40 4.36
C ILE A 46 -3.62 -13.12 5.00
N THR A 47 -2.85 -12.39 5.81
CA THR A 47 -1.75 -12.92 6.61
C THR A 47 -1.93 -12.54 8.08
N PRO A 48 -1.83 -13.48 9.04
CA PRO A 48 -1.68 -14.92 8.85
C PRO A 48 -2.98 -15.57 8.33
N GLN A 49 -2.88 -16.70 7.64
CA GLN A 49 -4.05 -17.45 7.16
C GLN A 49 -4.80 -18.17 8.30
N THR A 50 -4.07 -18.58 9.33
CA THR A 50 -4.58 -19.26 10.51
C THR A 50 -3.87 -18.71 11.75
N ALA A 51 -4.60 -18.43 12.82
CA ALA A 51 -4.01 -17.95 14.07
C ALA A 51 -4.77 -18.44 15.32
N THR A 52 -4.09 -18.34 16.46
CA THR A 52 -4.66 -18.64 17.77
C THR A 52 -4.23 -17.56 18.75
N ALA A 53 -5.14 -17.16 19.65
CA ALA A 53 -4.84 -16.26 20.76
C ALA A 53 -5.59 -16.72 22.02
N ASP A 54 -5.04 -16.39 23.18
CA ASP A 54 -5.58 -16.78 24.49
C ASP A 54 -6.25 -15.58 25.16
N HIS A 55 -7.56 -15.68 25.40
CA HIS A 55 -8.34 -14.58 25.98
C HIS A 55 -7.99 -14.30 27.46
N ASN A 56 -7.29 -15.22 28.14
CA ASN A 56 -6.84 -15.04 29.52
C ASN A 56 -5.48 -14.32 29.63
N VAL A 57 -4.77 -14.14 28.52
CA VAL A 57 -3.47 -13.47 28.50
C VAL A 57 -3.65 -11.98 28.26
N ALA A 58 -2.88 -11.14 28.96
CA ALA A 58 -2.90 -9.71 28.70
C ALA A 58 -2.44 -9.38 27.26
N SER A 59 -2.87 -8.23 26.73
CA SER A 59 -2.40 -7.73 25.44
C SER A 59 -0.86 -7.67 25.40
N PRO A 60 -0.21 -8.09 24.29
CA PRO A 60 -0.80 -8.49 23.00
C PRO A 60 -1.20 -9.97 22.89
N GLY A 61 -1.02 -10.80 23.93
CA GLY A 61 -1.22 -12.26 23.85
C GLY A 61 -2.66 -12.71 23.56
N ASN A 62 -3.65 -11.85 23.80
CA ASN A 62 -5.06 -12.08 23.45
C ASN A 62 -5.46 -11.55 22.06
N SER A 63 -4.51 -11.10 21.24
CA SER A 63 -4.82 -10.42 19.98
C SER A 63 -3.94 -10.91 18.84
N VAL A 64 -4.49 -10.86 17.62
CA VAL A 64 -3.80 -11.20 16.36
C VAL A 64 -4.04 -10.07 15.36
N HIS A 65 -2.97 -9.58 14.75
CA HIS A 65 -3.08 -8.60 13.68
C HIS A 65 -3.16 -9.32 12.32
N PHE A 66 -4.28 -9.14 11.62
CA PHE A 66 -4.45 -9.63 10.26
C PHE A 66 -4.15 -8.51 9.26
N ILE A 67 -3.33 -8.82 8.26
CA ILE A 67 -2.94 -7.92 7.19
C ILE A 67 -3.64 -8.40 5.92
N ALA A 68 -4.29 -7.48 5.19
CA ALA A 68 -4.82 -7.75 3.87
C ALA A 68 -3.82 -7.27 2.82
N ASP A 69 -3.45 -8.14 1.89
CA ASP A 69 -2.52 -7.85 0.80
C ASP A 69 -3.21 -8.02 -0.55
N GLY A 70 -2.79 -7.23 -1.54
CA GLY A 70 -3.20 -7.45 -2.92
C GLY A 70 -2.64 -8.78 -3.45
N LYS A 71 -3.50 -9.61 -4.05
CA LYS A 71 -3.08 -10.81 -4.78
C LYS A 71 -2.96 -10.49 -6.27
N PHE A 72 -1.78 -10.66 -6.85
CA PHE A 72 -1.49 -10.30 -8.23
C PHE A 72 -1.17 -11.52 -9.10
N THR A 73 -1.50 -11.42 -10.39
CA THR A 73 -1.11 -12.36 -11.44
C THR A 73 -0.26 -11.62 -12.47
N GLY A 74 0.64 -12.35 -13.15
CA GLY A 74 1.43 -11.83 -14.27
C GLY A 74 2.69 -11.04 -13.89
N CYS A 75 2.99 -10.91 -12.60
CA CYS A 75 4.24 -10.33 -12.10
C CYS A 75 4.50 -10.67 -10.62
N VAL A 76 5.68 -10.30 -10.13
CA VAL A 76 5.97 -10.21 -8.69
C VAL A 76 5.78 -8.74 -8.26
N PRO A 77 4.68 -8.40 -7.60
CA PRO A 77 4.43 -7.03 -7.16
C PRO A 77 5.30 -6.69 -5.93
N PRO A 78 5.55 -5.41 -5.65
CA PRO A 78 5.96 -4.99 -4.31
C PRO A 78 4.85 -5.34 -3.30
N PRO A 79 5.17 -5.48 -1.99
CA PRO A 79 4.17 -5.66 -0.94
C PRO A 79 3.11 -4.56 -1.03
N ALA A 80 1.83 -4.95 -1.07
CA ALA A 80 0.72 -4.05 -1.27
C ALA A 80 -0.34 -4.26 -0.18
N ILE A 81 -0.09 -3.68 0.99
CA ILE A 81 -1.04 -3.69 2.11
C ILE A 81 -2.28 -2.89 1.71
N LEU A 82 -3.44 -3.51 1.82
CA LEU A 82 -4.73 -2.91 1.50
C LEU A 82 -5.34 -2.28 2.74
N THR A 83 -5.57 -0.97 2.68
CA THR A 83 -6.22 -0.18 3.73
C THR A 83 -7.68 0.18 3.39
N ASN A 84 -8.14 -0.20 2.20
CA ASN A 84 -9.48 0.04 1.68
C ASN A 84 -10.40 -1.19 1.80
N VAL A 85 -10.09 -2.10 2.72
CA VAL A 85 -10.92 -3.26 3.04
C VAL A 85 -11.79 -3.00 4.27
N THR A 86 -12.84 -3.77 4.43
CA THR A 86 -13.62 -3.86 5.66
C THR A 86 -13.44 -5.25 6.25
N TRP A 87 -13.05 -5.28 7.53
CA TRP A 87 -12.85 -6.47 8.33
C TRP A 87 -14.14 -6.90 9.03
N SER A 88 -14.38 -8.20 9.10
CA SER A 88 -15.47 -8.80 9.89
C SER A 88 -15.07 -10.16 10.45
N VAL A 89 -15.76 -10.60 11.50
CA VAL A 89 -15.60 -11.92 12.12
C VAL A 89 -16.96 -12.60 12.26
N THR A 90 -17.01 -13.93 12.16
CA THR A 90 -18.27 -14.69 12.31
C THR A 90 -18.75 -14.76 13.76
N ASP A 91 -17.83 -14.85 14.73
CA ASP A 91 -18.13 -14.84 16.16
C ASP A 91 -17.88 -13.45 16.75
N THR A 92 -18.91 -12.60 16.69
CA THR A 92 -18.85 -11.21 17.21
C THR A 92 -19.04 -11.12 18.73
N VAL A 93 -19.42 -12.22 19.38
CA VAL A 93 -19.58 -12.30 20.84
C VAL A 93 -18.21 -12.44 21.49
N ASN A 94 -17.41 -13.38 20.99
CA ASN A 94 -16.11 -13.73 21.57
C ASN A 94 -14.93 -13.02 20.92
N VAL A 95 -15.10 -12.40 19.74
CA VAL A 95 -14.05 -11.70 19.01
C VAL A 95 -14.52 -10.33 18.54
N SER A 96 -13.64 -9.33 18.63
CA SER A 96 -13.78 -8.08 17.86
C SER A 96 -12.62 -7.90 16.90
N ILE A 97 -12.86 -7.27 15.76
CA ILE A 97 -11.82 -6.85 14.82
C ILE A 97 -11.98 -5.36 14.49
N SER A 98 -10.88 -4.60 14.48
CA SER A 98 -10.93 -3.16 14.25
C SER A 98 -10.91 -2.81 12.76
N ASN A 99 -11.75 -1.82 12.41
CA ASN A 99 -11.78 -1.14 11.12
C ASN A 99 -11.34 0.34 11.25
N ALA A 100 -10.79 0.74 12.40
CA ALA A 100 -10.32 2.10 12.59
C ALA A 100 -9.12 2.37 11.66
N PRO A 101 -9.04 3.54 10.98
CA PRO A 101 -7.93 3.88 10.09
C PRO A 101 -6.68 4.30 10.89
N ASP A 102 -6.23 3.42 11.77
CA ASP A 102 -5.06 3.59 12.64
C ASP A 102 -4.27 2.28 12.77
N GLN A 103 -3.32 2.23 13.69
CA GLN A 103 -2.48 1.04 13.95
C GLN A 103 -3.24 -0.23 14.38
N THR A 104 -4.53 -0.13 14.68
CA THR A 104 -5.39 -1.26 15.03
C THR A 104 -6.13 -1.84 13.85
N PHE A 105 -6.05 -1.26 12.64
CA PHE A 105 -6.76 -1.76 11.47
C PHE A 105 -6.45 -3.24 11.21
N GLY A 106 -7.45 -4.14 11.29
CA GLY A 106 -7.24 -5.59 11.16
C GLY A 106 -6.78 -6.30 12.44
N LEU A 107 -6.67 -5.61 13.57
CA LEU A 107 -6.39 -6.21 14.88
C LEU A 107 -7.64 -6.91 15.42
N ALA A 108 -7.58 -8.24 15.49
CA ALA A 108 -8.58 -9.07 16.14
C ALA A 108 -8.20 -9.31 17.61
N THR A 109 -9.16 -9.18 18.52
CA THR A 109 -8.97 -9.39 19.96
C THR A 109 -9.97 -10.41 20.48
N CYS A 110 -9.45 -11.44 21.16
CA CYS A 110 -10.23 -12.45 21.85
C CYS A 110 -10.75 -11.89 23.18
N LYS A 111 -12.08 -11.90 23.34
CA LYS A 111 -12.81 -11.53 24.56
C LYS A 111 -13.25 -12.74 25.38
N GLY A 112 -13.35 -13.90 24.72
CA GLY A 112 -13.73 -15.18 25.29
C GLY A 112 -13.28 -16.33 24.39
N ALA A 113 -13.42 -17.56 24.88
CA ALA A 113 -13.15 -18.75 24.08
C ALA A 113 -14.23 -18.95 22.99
N THR A 114 -13.78 -19.29 21.79
CA THR A 114 -14.67 -19.61 20.66
C THR A 114 -14.96 -21.11 20.63
N ALA A 115 -16.18 -21.52 20.24
CA ALA A 115 -16.55 -22.94 20.14
C ALA A 115 -15.81 -23.71 19.02
N GLY A 116 -15.16 -22.97 18.11
CA GLY A 116 -14.35 -23.47 17.00
C GLY A 116 -13.65 -22.29 16.32
N ALA A 117 -12.98 -22.54 15.20
CA ALA A 117 -12.34 -21.45 14.45
C ALA A 117 -13.39 -20.45 13.94
N THR A 118 -13.23 -19.18 14.29
CA THR A 118 -14.00 -18.07 13.73
C THR A 118 -13.37 -17.61 12.41
N THR A 119 -14.21 -17.29 11.43
CA THR A 119 -13.75 -16.80 10.12
C THR A 119 -13.54 -15.29 10.20
N VAL A 120 -12.33 -14.86 9.88
CA VAL A 120 -11.95 -13.45 9.66
C VAL A 120 -12.09 -13.16 8.18
N THR A 121 -12.85 -12.14 7.80
CA THR A 121 -13.07 -11.77 6.39
C THR A 121 -12.61 -10.34 6.14
N ALA A 122 -11.80 -10.15 5.10
CA ALA A 122 -11.50 -8.83 4.53
C ALA A 122 -12.23 -8.69 3.20
N THR A 123 -13.02 -7.63 3.04
CA THR A 123 -13.80 -7.35 1.84
C THR A 123 -13.46 -5.97 1.30
N GLY A 124 -13.14 -5.85 0.02
CA GLY A 124 -12.78 -4.56 -0.58
C GLY A 124 -12.84 -4.58 -2.11
N PRO A 125 -12.77 -3.39 -2.76
CA PRO A 125 -12.77 -3.30 -4.20
C PRO A 125 -11.39 -3.62 -4.78
N LEU A 126 -11.38 -4.35 -5.89
CA LEU A 126 -10.25 -4.43 -6.82
C LEU A 126 -10.06 -3.10 -7.57
N PRO A 127 -8.92 -2.88 -8.25
CA PRO A 127 -8.69 -1.66 -9.05
C PRO A 127 -9.74 -1.41 -10.13
N ASN A 128 -10.44 -2.45 -10.59
CA ASN A 128 -11.54 -2.35 -11.56
C ASN A 128 -12.91 -2.07 -10.91
N GLY A 129 -12.97 -1.82 -9.59
CA GLY A 129 -14.19 -1.58 -8.82
C GLY A 129 -14.98 -2.83 -8.42
N THR A 130 -14.56 -4.02 -8.84
CA THR A 130 -15.24 -5.27 -8.44
C THR A 130 -14.96 -5.57 -6.98
N MET A 131 -16.02 -5.81 -6.19
CA MET A 131 -15.86 -6.24 -4.80
C MET A 131 -15.35 -7.69 -4.74
N THR A 132 -14.33 -7.92 -3.93
CA THR A 132 -13.79 -9.25 -3.64
C THR A 132 -13.62 -9.41 -2.13
N SER A 133 -13.51 -10.66 -1.68
CA SER A 133 -13.19 -10.97 -0.30
C SER A 133 -12.10 -12.04 -0.20
N ALA A 134 -11.45 -12.08 0.96
CA ALA A 134 -10.57 -13.15 1.38
C ALA A 134 -10.92 -13.55 2.82
N THR A 135 -10.57 -14.77 3.20
CA THR A 135 -10.85 -15.29 4.54
C THR A 135 -9.61 -15.92 5.18
N ALA A 136 -9.52 -15.77 6.50
CA ALA A 136 -8.58 -16.42 7.39
C ALA A 136 -9.33 -17.00 8.60
N SER A 137 -8.66 -17.81 9.41
CA SER A 137 -9.25 -18.39 10.61
C SER A 137 -8.55 -17.95 11.89
N LEU A 138 -9.33 -17.63 12.92
CA LEU A 138 -8.84 -17.36 14.27
C LEU A 138 -9.51 -18.33 15.25
N THR A 139 -8.74 -18.92 16.14
CA THR A 139 -9.28 -19.64 17.31
C THR A 139 -8.93 -18.87 18.57
N CYS A 140 -9.93 -18.56 19.39
CA CYS A 140 -9.73 -18.03 20.73
C CYS A 140 -9.88 -19.16 21.73
N GLN A 141 -8.85 -19.36 22.56
CA GLN A 141 -8.86 -20.32 23.66
C GLN A 141 -8.84 -19.59 25.00
#